data_AF-A0A916ECZ4-F1
#
_entry.id   AF-A0A916ECZ4-F1
#
_cell.length_a   1.000
_cell.length_b   1.000
_cell.length_c   1.000
_cell.angle_alpha   90.00
_cell.angle_beta   90.00
_cell.angle_gamma   90.00
#
_symmetry.space_group_name_H-M   'P 1'
#
loop_
_entity.id
_entity.type
_entity.pdbx_description
1 polymer ?
#
loop_
_entity_poly.entity_id
_entity_poly.type
_entity_poly.pdbx_seq_one_letter_code
_entity_poly.pdbx_strand_id
1 'polypeptide(L)'
;MSQRRELTEFEREEIIGLWKGGHKQITASSRSRRPPKLTERSIRHLVRTLKEDRQQSLEEMTKKFSESLSISVSPNTIKRTLHFESFFG
;
A
#
# COMPACT_ATOMS: atom_id res chain seq x y z
N MET A 1 -14.83 -4.75 13.65
CA MET A 1 -14.70 -3.90 14.85
C MET A 1 -13.47 -4.37 15.62
N SER A 2 -12.44 -3.54 15.77
CA SER A 2 -11.27 -3.89 16.58
C SER A 2 -11.67 -3.74 18.05
N GLN A 3 -11.77 -4.84 18.80
CA GLN A 3 -11.91 -4.78 20.26
C GLN A 3 -10.56 -4.36 20.84
N ARG A 4 -10.32 -3.05 20.90
CA ARG A 4 -9.21 -2.48 21.63
C ARG A 4 -9.60 -2.47 23.10
N ARG A 5 -9.30 -3.56 23.82
CA ARG A 5 -9.31 -3.53 25.29
C ARG A 5 -7.92 -3.12 25.76
N GLU A 6 -7.88 -2.34 26.84
CA GLU A 6 -6.62 -2.09 27.51
C GLU A 6 -6.06 -3.41 28.07
N LEU A 7 -4.73 -3.51 28.09
CA LEU A 7 -4.05 -4.60 28.79
C LEU A 7 -4.44 -4.54 30.26
N THR A 8 -4.77 -5.70 30.83
CA THR A 8 -4.98 -5.81 32.27
C THR A 8 -3.68 -5.51 33.02
N GLU A 9 -3.80 -5.16 34.29
CA GLU A 9 -2.64 -4.90 35.15
C GLU A 9 -1.68 -6.11 35.18
N PHE A 10 -2.23 -7.32 35.23
CA PHE A 10 -1.45 -8.56 35.14
C PHE A 10 -0.70 -8.72 33.80
N GLU A 11 -1.39 -8.52 32.67
CA GLU A 11 -0.78 -8.59 31.33
C GLU A 11 0.33 -7.53 31.16
N ARG A 12 0.19 -6.36 31.79
CA ARG A 12 1.21 -5.31 31.79
C ARG A 12 2.43 -5.71 32.63
N GLU A 13 2.22 -6.27 33.82
CA GLU A 13 3.31 -6.69 34.69
C GLU A 13 4.13 -7.85 34.09
N GLU A 14 3.51 -8.81 33.39
CA GLU A 14 4.24 -9.84 32.64
C GLU A 14 5.17 -9.24 31.57
N ILE A 15 4.66 -8.28 30.81
CA ILE A 15 5.44 -7.56 29.80
C ILE A 15 6.62 -6.81 30.43
N ILE A 16 6.39 -6.13 31.57
CA ILE A 16 7.43 -5.42 32.32
C ILE A 16 8.48 -6.41 32.86
N GLY A 17 8.04 -7.56 33.38
CA GLY A 17 8.91 -8.62 33.87
C GLY A 17 9.83 -9.18 32.78
N LEU A 18 9.27 -9.49 31.60
CA LEU A 18 10.03 -9.96 30.44
C LEU A 18 11.07 -8.92 29.98
N TRP A 19 10.68 -7.64 29.93
CA TRP A 19 11.59 -6.55 29.56
C TRP A 19 12.74 -6.41 30.58
N LYS A 20 12.44 -6.42 31.88
CA LYS A 20 13.45 -6.40 32.97
C LYS A 20 14.37 -7.61 32.91
N GLY A 21 13.85 -8.77 32.49
CA GLY A 21 14.60 -10.02 32.26
C GLY A 21 15.50 -10.00 31.01
N GLY A 22 15.58 -8.88 30.29
CA GLY A 22 16.48 -8.72 29.15
C GLY A 22 15.88 -9.14 27.81
N HIS A 23 14.59 -9.48 27.72
CA HIS A 23 13.91 -9.71 26.45
C HIS A 23 13.70 -8.37 25.71
N LYS A 24 14.52 -8.12 24.68
CA LYS A 24 14.53 -6.85 23.93
C LYS A 24 13.45 -6.75 22.84
N GLN A 25 12.84 -7.87 22.46
CA GLN A 25 11.84 -7.93 21.38
C GLN A 25 10.58 -8.61 21.91
N ILE A 26 9.57 -7.80 22.19
CA ILE A 26 8.21 -8.28 22.38
C ILE A 26 7.63 -8.39 20.97
N THR A 27 7.39 -9.60 20.48
CA THR A 27 6.87 -9.85 19.14
C THR A 27 5.41 -9.43 19.06
N ALA A 28 5.15 -8.13 18.92
CA ALA A 28 3.85 -7.64 18.53
C ALA A 28 3.58 -8.05 17.07
N SER A 29 2.39 -8.57 16.79
CA SER A 29 2.04 -8.92 15.42
C SER A 29 2.08 -7.67 14.51
N SER A 30 2.77 -7.79 13.38
CA SER A 30 2.82 -6.71 12.40
C SER A 30 1.41 -6.42 11.87
N ARG A 31 0.99 -5.17 11.91
CA ARG A 31 -0.32 -4.77 11.35
C ARG A 31 -0.30 -5.00 9.84
N SER A 32 -1.33 -5.69 9.33
CA SER A 32 -1.54 -5.78 7.89
C SER A 32 -1.75 -4.38 7.32
N ARG A 33 -1.02 -4.05 6.26
CA ARG A 33 -1.19 -2.77 5.57
C ARG A 33 -2.49 -2.78 4.79
N ARG A 34 -3.03 -1.59 4.52
CA ARG A 34 -4.15 -1.44 3.59
C ARG A 34 -3.71 -1.95 2.21
N PRO A 35 -4.50 -2.80 1.54
CA PRO A 35 -4.16 -3.24 0.19
C PRO A 35 -4.09 -2.03 -0.75
N PRO A 36 -3.16 -2.04 -1.72
CA PRO A 36 -3.10 -1.01 -2.76
C PRO A 36 -4.40 -0.91 -3.54
N LYS A 37 -4.72 0.29 -4.03
CA LYS A 37 -5.92 0.52 -4.86
C LYS A 37 -5.81 -0.15 -6.23
N LEU A 38 -4.59 -0.27 -6.76
CA LEU A 38 -4.30 -0.95 -8.01
C LEU A 38 -3.92 -2.40 -7.76
N THR A 39 -4.57 -3.31 -8.47
CA THR A 39 -4.22 -4.73 -8.49
C THR A 39 -3.13 -4.98 -9.53
N GLU A 40 -2.41 -6.09 -9.42
CA GLU A 40 -1.36 -6.47 -10.36
C GLU A 40 -1.85 -6.57 -11.83
N ARG A 41 -3.10 -6.99 -12.04
CA ARG A 41 -3.73 -6.96 -13.37
C ARG A 41 -3.85 -5.54 -13.91
N SER A 42 -4.29 -4.60 -13.07
CA SER A 42 -4.45 -3.20 -13.46
C SER A 42 -3.11 -2.53 -13.73
N ILE A 43 -2.07 -2.87 -12.98
CA ILE A 43 -0.69 -2.41 -13.21
C ILE A 43 -0.18 -2.90 -14.57
N ARG A 44 -0.36 -4.20 -14.88
CA ARG A 44 0.01 -4.75 -16.20
C ARG A 44 -0.72 -4.06 -17.36
N HIS A 45 -1.99 -3.71 -17.16
CA HIS A 45 -2.74 -2.97 -18.17
C HIS A 45 -2.18 -1.57 -18.38
N LEU A 46 -1.89 -0.85 -17.28
CA LEU A 46 -1.28 0.48 -17.32
C LEU A 46 0.07 0.48 -18.06
N VAL A 47 0.94 -0.50 -17.77
CA VAL A 47 2.23 -0.64 -18.45
C VAL A 47 2.06 -0.92 -19.94
N ARG A 48 1.02 -1.66 -20.33
CA ARG A 48 0.72 -1.92 -21.75
C ARG A 48 0.26 -0.66 -22.46
N THR A 49 -0.68 0.10 -21.89
CA THR A 49 -1.16 1.36 -22.49
C THR A 49 -0.06 2.40 -22.58
N LEU A 50 0.86 2.48 -21.60
CA LEU A 50 2.03 3.35 -21.67
C LEU A 50 2.98 2.97 -22.83
N LYS A 51 3.15 1.66 -23.09
CA LYS A 51 4.03 1.19 -24.18
C LYS A 51 3.44 1.44 -25.57
N GLU A 52 2.12 1.45 -25.69
CA GLU A 52 1.41 1.80 -26.92
C GLU A 52 1.61 3.27 -27.29
N ASP A 53 1.60 4.17 -26.29
CA ASP A 53 1.81 5.61 -26.51
C ASP A 53 2.62 6.23 -25.37
N ARG A 54 3.93 6.37 -25.61
CA ARG A 54 4.91 6.84 -24.62
C ARG A 54 4.92 8.37 -24.43
N GLN A 55 4.26 9.12 -25.30
CA GLN A 55 4.26 10.59 -25.26
C GLN A 55 3.01 11.17 -24.59
N GLN A 56 2.09 10.32 -24.13
CA GLN A 56 0.91 10.77 -23.40
C GLN A 56 1.26 11.50 -22.11
N SER A 57 0.51 12.57 -21.85
CA SER A 57 0.55 13.24 -20.57
C SER A 57 -0.03 12.36 -19.46
N LEU A 58 0.38 12.62 -18.21
CA LEU A 58 -0.12 11.88 -17.04
C LEU A 58 -1.65 12.00 -16.88
N GLU A 59 -2.22 13.16 -17.21
CA GLU A 59 -3.66 13.41 -17.10
C GLU A 59 -4.45 12.61 -18.14
N GLU A 60 -4.00 12.61 -19.40
CA GLU A 60 -4.62 11.82 -20.47
C GLU A 60 -4.56 10.33 -20.17
N MET A 61 -3.41 9.86 -19.67
CA MET A 61 -3.22 8.47 -19.26
C MET A 61 -4.16 8.09 -18.11
N THR A 62 -4.31 8.97 -17.11
CA THR A 62 -5.22 8.76 -15.98
C THR A 62 -6.67 8.69 -16.44
N LYS A 63 -7.06 9.55 -17.39
CA LYS A 63 -8.40 9.55 -17.99
C LYS A 63 -8.69 8.26 -18.75
N LYS A 64 -7.81 7.86 -19.68
CA LYS A 64 -7.93 6.60 -20.43
C LYS A 64 -7.98 5.39 -19.51
N PHE A 65 -7.13 5.35 -18.49
CA PHE A 65 -7.12 4.28 -17.50
C PHE A 65 -8.43 4.22 -16.71
N SER A 66 -8.93 5.36 -16.24
CA SER A 66 -10.18 5.43 -15.48
C SER A 66 -11.38 5.01 -16.31
N GLU A 67 -11.40 5.37 -17.60
CA GLU A 67 -12.42 4.94 -18.57
C GLU A 67 -12.35 3.43 -18.83
N SER A 68 -11.15 2.89 -19.11
CA SER A 68 -10.96 1.47 -19.47
C SER A 68 -11.31 0.46 -18.37
N LEU A 69 -11.00 0.79 -17.11
CA LEU A 69 -11.19 -0.12 -15.97
C LEU A 69 -12.36 0.29 -15.07
N SER A 70 -13.00 1.43 -15.34
CA SER A 70 -14.03 2.01 -14.48
C SER A 70 -13.55 2.24 -13.03
N ILE A 71 -12.23 2.39 -12.83
CA ILE A 71 -11.61 2.66 -11.53
C ILE A 71 -11.17 4.11 -11.50
N SER A 72 -11.74 4.91 -10.61
CA SER A 72 -11.25 6.27 -10.36
C SER A 72 -9.90 6.22 -9.63
N VAL A 73 -8.84 6.75 -10.21
CA VAL A 73 -7.53 6.91 -9.59
C VAL A 73 -6.99 8.32 -9.80
N SER A 74 -6.17 8.79 -8.86
CA SER A 74 -5.52 10.09 -9.01
C SER A 74 -4.28 10.00 -9.93
N PRO A 75 -3.94 11.09 -10.63
CA PRO A 75 -2.71 11.16 -11.44
C PRO A 75 -1.46 10.79 -10.63
N ASN A 76 -1.40 11.22 -9.36
CA ASN A 76 -0.28 10.88 -8.48
C ASN A 76 -0.21 9.37 -8.13
N THR A 77 -1.34 8.66 -8.12
CA THR A 77 -1.36 7.20 -7.94
C THR A 77 -0.75 6.51 -9.16
N ILE A 78 -1.12 6.96 -10.38
CA ILE A 78 -0.53 6.48 -11.63
C ILE A 78 0.98 6.75 -11.64
N LYS A 79 1.40 7.98 -11.37
CA LYS A 79 2.82 8.37 -11.30
C LYS A 79 3.62 7.49 -10.33
N ARG A 80 3.13 7.32 -9.10
CA ARG A 80 3.81 6.46 -8.10
C ARG A 80 3.93 5.01 -8.56
N THR A 81 2.91 4.50 -9.25
CA THR A 81 2.90 3.14 -9.76
C THR A 81 3.90 2.98 -10.90
N LEU A 82 3.97 3.94 -11.82
CA LEU A 82 4.94 3.95 -12.91
C LEU A 82 6.39 4.00 -12.39
N HIS A 83 6.67 4.84 -11.39
CA HIS A 83 7.98 4.88 -10.73
C HIS A 83 8.35 3.53 -10.08
N PHE A 84 7.37 2.84 -9.48
CA PHE A 84 7.60 1.51 -8.91
C PHE A 84 7.93 0.48 -10.00
N GLU A 85 7.31 0.60 -11.18
CA GLU A 85 7.60 -0.20 -12.37
C GLU A 85 8.83 0.29 -13.16
N SER A 86 9.67 1.16 -12.57
CA SER A 86 10.90 1.70 -13.18
C SER A 86 10.68 2.59 -14.42
N PHE A 87 9.49 3.16 -14.60
CA PHE A 87 9.25 4.20 -15.59
C PHE A 87 9.42 5.58 -14.95
N PHE A 88 10.38 6.32 -15.48
CA PHE A 88 10.72 7.67 -15.05
C PHE A 88 10.37 8.63 -16.18
N GLY A 89 9.49 9.59 -15.89
CA GLY A 89 8.94 10.55 -16.84
C GLY A 89 8.17 11.65 -16.12
#